data_AF-A0A7J8LRS9-F1
#
_entry.id   AF-A0A7J8LRS9-F1
#
_cell.length_a   1.000
_cell.length_b   1.000
_cell.length_c   1.000
_cell.angle_alpha   90.00
_cell.angle_beta   90.00
_cell.angle_gamma   90.00
#
_symmetry.space_group_name_H-M   'P 1'
#
loop_
_entity.id
_entity.type
_entity.pdbx_description
1 polymer ?
#
loop_
_entity_poly.entity_id
_entity_poly.type
_entity_poly.pdbx_seq_one_letter_code
_entity_poly.pdbx_strand_id
1 'polypeptide(L)'
;ALRHSLQDRLSKSSSGKNRDEIYLKLRTSTAPPLKLIDLPGLDQRIMDESMISDYAERNDAILLVIVPAAQAPEIASSRALRLAKEYDGEGTRTIGIISKIDQAASEQKALAAVQALLLNQGPPKTADIPWVALIGQSVSIASAQSGSENSLETAWRAEFETLKSILTGAPQSKLGRIALVDALAQQIRKRMKVRLPNLLSGLQGKSQIVQDELVRLGEQMVQSAEGTRAIALELCREFEDRFLQHITTGEGSGWKIVASFEGNFPNRIKQLPIDRHFDINNVKRIVLEADGYQPYLISPEKGLRSLIKGVLELAKEPARLCVDEVHRVLIDIVSAAANATPGLGRYPPFKR
;
A
#
# COMPACT_ATOMS: atom_id res chain seq x y z
N ALA A 1 38.49 -15.54 -14.77
CA ALA A 1 39.63 -15.51 -13.83
C ALA A 1 39.22 -15.11 -12.40
N LEU A 2 38.66 -13.92 -12.18
CA LEU A 2 38.31 -13.43 -10.82
C LEU A 2 37.27 -14.32 -10.09
N ARG A 3 36.16 -14.68 -10.76
CA ARG A 3 35.13 -15.58 -10.20
C ARG A 3 35.74 -16.90 -9.71
N HIS A 4 36.50 -17.59 -10.56
CA HIS A 4 37.15 -18.86 -10.20
C HIS A 4 38.14 -18.69 -9.04
N SER A 5 38.92 -17.61 -9.02
CA SER A 5 39.87 -17.34 -7.92
C SER A 5 39.15 -17.06 -6.60
N LEU A 6 38.03 -16.33 -6.62
CA LEU A 6 37.25 -16.05 -5.41
C LEU A 6 36.51 -17.30 -4.92
N GLN A 7 35.90 -18.07 -5.83
CA GLN A 7 35.22 -19.33 -5.50
C GLN A 7 36.19 -20.37 -4.92
N ASP A 8 37.40 -20.48 -5.47
CA ASP A 8 38.41 -21.44 -4.98
C ASP A 8 38.98 -21.07 -3.60
N ARG A 9 38.96 -19.78 -3.23
CA ARG A 9 39.32 -19.34 -1.87
C ARG A 9 38.23 -19.61 -0.84
N LEU A 10 36.96 -19.53 -1.24
CA LEU A 10 35.81 -19.82 -0.38
C LEU A 10 35.60 -21.32 -0.17
N SER A 11 35.73 -22.13 -1.22
CA SER A 11 35.57 -23.60 -1.14
C SER A 11 36.63 -24.26 -0.24
N LYS A 12 37.81 -23.65 -0.10
CA LYS A 12 38.89 -24.12 0.80
C LYS A 12 38.65 -23.75 2.27
N SER A 13 37.69 -22.88 2.59
CA SER A 13 37.47 -22.34 3.94
C SER A 13 36.21 -22.86 4.65
N SER A 14 35.28 -23.54 3.97
CA SER A 14 34.02 -23.97 4.59
C SER A 14 33.62 -25.40 4.20
N SER A 15 33.62 -26.30 5.19
CA SER A 15 33.02 -27.65 5.12
C SER A 15 31.52 -27.67 5.44
N GLY A 16 30.88 -26.48 5.54
CA GLY A 16 29.48 -26.34 5.91
C GLY A 16 28.64 -25.77 4.77
N LYS A 17 27.45 -26.34 4.56
CA LYS A 17 26.40 -25.87 3.65
C LYS A 17 25.84 -24.51 4.09
N ASN A 18 26.63 -23.45 4.04
CA ASN A 18 26.13 -22.08 4.25
C ASN A 18 26.14 -21.28 2.95
N ARG A 19 25.09 -20.47 2.79
CA ARG A 19 24.80 -19.59 1.66
C ARG A 19 25.78 -18.39 1.66
N ASP A 20 27.06 -18.66 1.44
CA ASP A 20 28.10 -17.62 1.46
C ASP A 20 28.05 -16.80 0.16
N GLU A 21 27.27 -15.72 0.18
CA GLU A 21 27.24 -14.72 -0.89
C GLU A 21 28.52 -13.88 -0.89
N ILE A 22 29.10 -13.65 -2.07
CA ILE A 22 30.27 -12.80 -2.24
C ILE A 22 29.83 -11.39 -2.59
N TYR A 23 30.03 -10.44 -1.67
CA TYR A 23 29.75 -9.03 -1.91
C TYR A 23 30.99 -8.31 -2.44
N LEU A 24 30.95 -7.90 -3.71
CA LEU A 24 31.99 -7.10 -4.35
C LEU A 24 31.45 -5.70 -4.67
N LYS A 25 32.07 -4.66 -4.09
CA LYS A 25 31.74 -3.25 -4.40
C LYS A 25 32.87 -2.62 -5.20
N LEU A 26 32.63 -2.41 -6.49
CA LEU A 26 33.54 -1.66 -7.37
C LEU A 26 33.08 -0.19 -7.42
N ARG A 27 34.01 0.74 -7.27
CA ARG A 27 33.75 2.18 -7.38
C ARG A 27 34.49 2.73 -8.60
N THR A 28 33.78 3.47 -9.43
CA THR A 28 34.33 4.17 -10.59
C THR A 28 33.62 5.53 -10.73
N SER A 29 34.29 6.51 -11.32
CA SER A 29 33.71 7.80 -11.71
C SER A 29 32.99 7.77 -13.06
N THR A 30 33.14 6.69 -13.82
CA THR A 30 32.72 6.61 -15.24
C THR A 30 31.47 5.77 -15.50
N ALA A 31 30.87 5.15 -14.48
CA ALA A 31 29.70 4.28 -14.65
C ALA A 31 28.60 4.56 -13.60
N PRO A 32 27.32 4.45 -13.98
CA PRO A 32 26.22 4.57 -13.03
C PRO A 32 26.23 3.42 -12.01
N PRO A 33 25.62 3.61 -10.83
CA PRO A 33 25.49 2.53 -9.85
C PRO A 33 24.64 1.40 -10.43
N LEU A 34 25.25 0.22 -10.55
CA LEU A 34 24.58 -1.00 -11.03
C LEU A 34 24.86 -2.15 -10.07
N LYS A 35 23.83 -2.95 -9.78
CA LYS A 35 23.95 -4.20 -9.04
C LYS A 35 23.86 -5.37 -10.01
N LEU A 36 24.94 -6.14 -10.09
CA LEU A 36 24.99 -7.38 -10.85
C LEU A 36 24.97 -8.54 -9.84
N ILE A 37 24.13 -9.54 -10.11
CA ILE A 37 24.03 -10.74 -9.29
C ILE A 37 24.39 -11.92 -10.18
N ASP A 38 25.46 -12.60 -9.82
CA ASP A 38 25.98 -13.73 -10.56
C ASP A 38 25.55 -15.03 -9.86
N LEU A 39 24.72 -15.81 -10.53
CA LEU A 39 24.12 -17.03 -9.98
C LEU A 39 24.95 -18.27 -10.36
N PRO A 40 24.86 -19.37 -9.59
CA PRO A 40 25.47 -20.64 -10.00
C PRO A 40 24.83 -21.16 -11.30
N GLY A 41 25.53 -22.04 -12.01
CA GLY A 41 25.02 -22.62 -13.26
C GLY A 41 23.91 -23.64 -13.00
N LEU A 42 22.83 -23.56 -13.78
CA LEU A 42 21.65 -24.42 -13.65
C LEU A 42 21.89 -25.92 -13.90
N ASP A 43 23.03 -26.32 -14.46
CA ASP A 43 23.37 -27.74 -14.69
C ASP A 43 23.99 -28.43 -13.48
N GLN A 44 24.22 -27.70 -12.38
CA GLN A 44 24.74 -28.28 -11.14
C GLN A 44 23.61 -29.05 -10.42
N ARG A 45 23.74 -30.37 -10.30
CA ARG A 45 22.74 -31.30 -9.74
C ARG A 45 22.33 -31.03 -8.27
N ILE A 46 22.98 -30.10 -7.58
CA ILE A 46 22.80 -29.76 -6.16
C ILE A 46 22.22 -28.33 -6.02
N MET A 47 21.70 -27.74 -7.10
CA MET A 47 21.27 -26.35 -7.05
C MET A 47 19.91 -26.18 -6.36
N ASP A 48 19.88 -25.33 -5.33
CA ASP A 48 18.69 -24.88 -4.64
C ASP A 48 17.94 -23.86 -5.52
N GLU A 49 16.87 -24.30 -6.19
CA GLU A 49 16.03 -23.43 -7.05
C GLU A 49 15.43 -22.26 -6.27
N SER A 50 15.27 -22.39 -4.94
CA SER A 50 14.75 -21.30 -4.10
C SER A 50 15.62 -20.05 -4.16
N MET A 51 16.95 -20.19 -4.19
CA MET A 51 17.85 -19.05 -4.26
C MET A 51 17.69 -18.25 -5.56
N ILE A 52 17.48 -18.93 -6.68
CA ILE A 52 17.28 -18.26 -7.98
C ILE A 52 15.92 -17.58 -8.01
N SER A 53 14.91 -18.27 -7.48
CA SER A 53 13.53 -17.78 -7.37
C SER A 53 13.47 -16.45 -6.63
N ASP A 54 14.17 -16.32 -5.50
CA ASP A 54 14.27 -15.09 -4.68
C ASP A 54 14.79 -13.86 -5.44
N TYR A 55 15.60 -14.09 -6.48
CA TYR A 55 16.13 -13.03 -7.35
C TYR A 55 15.28 -12.83 -8.61
N ALA A 56 14.78 -13.90 -9.20
CA ALA A 56 13.99 -13.86 -10.42
C ALA A 56 12.59 -13.24 -10.20
N GLU A 57 11.98 -13.48 -9.04
CA GLU A 57 10.67 -12.92 -8.66
C GLU A 57 10.69 -11.39 -8.59
N ARG A 58 11.84 -10.79 -8.30
CA ARG A 58 11.94 -9.34 -8.09
C ARG A 58 11.69 -8.58 -9.37
N ASN A 59 10.55 -7.89 -9.46
CA ASN A 59 10.13 -7.12 -10.64
C ASN A 59 11.11 -6.01 -11.08
N ASP A 60 12.10 -5.65 -10.26
CA ASP A 60 13.14 -4.68 -10.59
C ASP A 60 14.41 -5.29 -11.21
N ALA A 61 14.51 -6.62 -11.22
CA ALA A 61 15.60 -7.34 -11.85
C ALA A 61 15.35 -7.52 -13.36
N ILE A 62 16.42 -7.36 -14.14
CA ILE A 62 16.49 -7.77 -15.55
C ILE A 62 17.14 -9.16 -15.57
N LEU A 63 16.48 -10.10 -16.23
CA LEU A 63 16.92 -11.49 -16.34
C LEU A 63 17.83 -11.64 -17.56
N LEU A 64 19.03 -12.21 -17.36
CA LEU A 64 19.95 -12.52 -18.45
C LEU A 64 20.01 -14.03 -18.65
N VAL A 65 19.44 -14.50 -19.76
CA VAL A 65 19.43 -15.92 -20.13
C VAL A 65 20.63 -16.18 -21.04
N ILE A 66 21.68 -16.78 -20.47
CA ILE A 66 22.92 -17.06 -21.20
C ILE A 66 22.92 -18.51 -21.66
N VAL A 67 23.07 -18.73 -22.97
CA VAL A 67 23.08 -20.07 -23.58
C VAL A 67 24.29 -20.19 -24.52
N PRO A 68 25.10 -21.25 -24.44
CA PRO A 68 26.14 -21.52 -25.42
C PRO A 68 25.57 -21.78 -26.82
N ALA A 69 26.28 -21.37 -27.86
CA ALA A 69 25.88 -21.53 -29.25
C ALA A 69 25.55 -22.98 -29.63
N ALA A 70 26.34 -23.95 -29.17
CA ALA A 70 26.11 -25.38 -29.38
C ALA A 70 24.75 -25.87 -28.85
N GLN A 71 24.19 -25.20 -27.83
CA GLN A 71 22.90 -25.56 -27.22
C GLN A 71 21.72 -24.77 -27.81
N ALA A 72 21.96 -23.84 -28.75
CA ALA A 72 20.90 -23.06 -29.38
C ALA A 72 19.81 -23.91 -30.06
N PRO A 73 20.10 -25.05 -30.72
CA PRO A 73 19.06 -25.92 -31.28
C PRO A 73 18.08 -26.49 -30.24
N GLU A 74 18.50 -26.61 -28.98
CA GLU A 74 17.72 -27.16 -27.87
C GLU A 74 17.22 -26.08 -26.90
N ILE A 75 17.19 -24.82 -27.34
CA ILE A 75 16.82 -23.67 -26.52
C ILE A 75 15.44 -23.82 -25.87
N ALA A 76 14.48 -24.48 -26.55
CA ALA A 76 13.13 -24.69 -26.04
C ALA A 76 13.08 -25.57 -24.77
N SER A 77 14.07 -26.45 -24.58
CA SER A 77 14.24 -27.30 -23.39
C SER A 77 15.19 -26.71 -22.35
N SER A 78 15.80 -25.55 -22.62
CA SER A 78 16.73 -24.90 -21.69
C SER A 78 16.05 -24.58 -20.35
N ARG A 79 16.67 -25.05 -19.26
CA ARG A 79 16.21 -24.76 -17.88
C ARG A 79 16.24 -23.27 -17.59
N ALA A 80 17.25 -22.55 -18.12
CA ALA A 80 17.37 -21.09 -17.96
C ALA A 80 16.20 -20.35 -18.59
N LEU A 81 15.82 -20.74 -19.82
CA LEU A 81 14.68 -20.12 -20.51
C LEU A 81 13.36 -20.43 -19.80
N ARG A 82 13.16 -21.69 -19.37
CA ARG A 82 11.95 -22.09 -18.65
C ARG A 82 11.73 -21.26 -17.39
N LEU A 83 12.78 -21.12 -16.57
CA LEU A 83 12.72 -20.35 -15.34
C LEU A 83 12.49 -18.86 -15.62
N ALA A 84 13.14 -18.30 -16.64
CA ALA A 84 12.89 -16.91 -17.04
C ALA A 84 11.43 -16.70 -17.47
N LYS A 85 10.83 -17.62 -18.24
CA LYS A 85 9.43 -17.53 -18.65
C LYS A 85 8.42 -17.77 -17.52
N GLU A 86 8.81 -18.45 -16.45
CA GLU A 86 7.99 -18.58 -15.23
C GLU A 86 7.80 -17.23 -14.52
N TYR A 87 8.86 -16.42 -14.45
CA TYR A 87 8.85 -15.10 -13.79
C TYR A 87 8.64 -13.91 -14.75
N ASP A 88 8.76 -14.13 -16.06
CA ASP A 88 8.62 -13.11 -17.11
C ASP A 88 8.04 -13.73 -18.39
N GLY A 89 6.79 -14.20 -18.31
CA GLY A 89 6.09 -14.85 -19.42
C GLY A 89 6.03 -14.03 -20.70
N GLU A 90 5.94 -12.70 -20.58
CA GLU A 90 5.91 -11.75 -21.70
C GLU A 90 7.31 -11.32 -22.19
N GLY A 91 8.40 -11.75 -21.55
CA GLY A 91 9.77 -11.35 -21.93
C GLY A 91 10.05 -9.85 -21.74
N THR A 92 9.30 -9.15 -20.89
CA THR A 92 9.38 -7.70 -20.72
C THR A 92 10.63 -7.21 -20.01
N ARG A 93 11.35 -8.11 -19.34
CA ARG A 93 12.56 -7.85 -18.55
C ARG A 93 13.64 -8.91 -18.76
N THR A 94 13.54 -9.71 -19.83
CA THR A 94 14.48 -10.78 -20.14
C THR A 94 15.30 -10.43 -21.37
N ILE A 95 16.61 -10.70 -21.33
CA ILE A 95 17.51 -10.62 -22.49
C ILE A 95 18.15 -11.99 -22.68
N GLY A 96 18.12 -12.48 -23.90
CA GLY A 96 18.78 -13.70 -24.31
C GLY A 96 20.19 -13.41 -24.82
N ILE A 97 21.17 -14.19 -24.39
CA ILE A 97 22.57 -14.07 -24.79
C ILE A 97 23.02 -15.42 -25.32
N ILE A 98 23.42 -15.46 -26.60
CA ILE A 98 24.07 -16.63 -27.18
C ILE A 98 25.58 -16.41 -27.14
N SER A 99 26.28 -17.23 -26.37
CA SER A 99 27.73 -17.13 -26.15
C SER A 99 28.51 -18.19 -26.92
N LYS A 100 29.84 -18.05 -27.00
CA LYS A 100 30.75 -19.05 -27.60
C LYS A 100 30.43 -19.37 -29.07
N ILE A 101 30.03 -18.35 -29.84
CA ILE A 101 29.73 -18.48 -31.27
C ILE A 101 30.94 -19.00 -32.05
N ASP A 102 32.15 -18.60 -31.66
CA ASP A 102 33.42 -19.04 -32.22
C ASP A 102 33.61 -20.57 -32.16
N GLN A 103 33.13 -21.20 -31.08
CA GLN A 103 33.27 -22.65 -30.89
C GLN A 103 32.30 -23.46 -31.75
N ALA A 104 31.16 -22.87 -32.09
CA ALA A 104 30.13 -23.48 -32.94
C ALA A 104 30.23 -23.06 -34.41
N ALA A 105 31.31 -22.37 -34.81
CA ALA A 105 31.46 -21.83 -36.17
C ALA A 105 31.48 -22.90 -37.26
N SER A 106 31.89 -24.13 -36.94
CA SER A 106 31.87 -25.28 -37.84
C SER A 106 30.55 -26.08 -37.77
N GLU A 107 29.67 -25.78 -36.82
CA GLU A 107 28.43 -26.52 -36.59
C GLU A 107 27.24 -25.85 -37.29
N GLN A 108 26.95 -26.26 -38.52
CA GLN A 108 25.91 -25.64 -39.35
C GLN A 108 24.53 -25.60 -38.65
N LYS A 109 24.16 -26.67 -37.93
CA LYS A 109 22.89 -26.75 -37.20
C LYS A 109 22.82 -25.73 -36.05
N ALA A 110 23.92 -25.55 -35.31
CA ALA A 110 24.00 -24.57 -34.24
C ALA A 110 23.88 -23.15 -34.81
N LEU A 111 24.66 -22.83 -35.86
CA LEU A 111 24.61 -21.51 -36.50
C LEU A 111 23.23 -21.17 -37.07
N ALA A 112 22.56 -22.13 -37.71
CA ALA A 112 21.20 -21.93 -38.20
C ALA A 112 20.22 -21.62 -37.06
N ALA A 113 20.33 -22.31 -35.92
CA ALA A 113 19.51 -22.03 -34.75
C ALA A 113 19.81 -20.66 -34.13
N VAL A 114 21.10 -20.27 -34.04
CA VAL A 114 21.48 -18.93 -33.59
C VAL A 114 20.90 -17.85 -34.49
N GLN A 115 21.04 -18.00 -35.81
CA GLN A 115 20.48 -17.03 -36.76
C GLN A 115 18.97 -16.91 -36.62
N ALA A 116 18.26 -18.03 -36.48
CA ALA A 116 16.82 -18.03 -36.23
C ALA A 116 16.46 -17.25 -34.96
N LEU A 117 17.18 -17.44 -33.85
CA LEU A 117 16.97 -16.68 -32.60
C LEU A 117 17.23 -15.18 -32.79
N LEU A 118 18.32 -14.81 -33.47
CA LEU A 118 18.65 -13.41 -33.74
C LEU A 118 17.66 -12.73 -34.69
N LEU A 119 16.98 -13.48 -35.56
CA LEU A 119 15.92 -12.97 -36.44
C LEU A 119 14.52 -13.04 -35.80
N ASN A 120 14.42 -13.45 -34.53
CA ASN A 120 13.16 -13.71 -33.83
C ASN A 120 12.28 -14.79 -34.52
N GLN A 121 12.92 -15.72 -35.23
CA GLN A 121 12.32 -16.87 -35.92
C GLN A 121 12.59 -18.20 -35.17
N GLY A 122 13.06 -18.11 -33.92
CA GLY A 122 13.23 -19.27 -33.04
C GLY A 122 11.89 -19.85 -32.57
N PRO A 123 11.93 -20.82 -31.63
CA PRO A 123 10.72 -21.38 -31.04
C PRO A 123 9.78 -20.30 -30.45
N PRO A 124 8.46 -20.52 -30.41
CA PRO A 124 7.49 -19.52 -29.92
C PRO A 124 7.83 -18.93 -28.55
N LYS A 125 8.38 -19.75 -27.64
CA LYS A 125 8.82 -19.32 -26.30
C LYS A 125 9.97 -18.31 -26.30
N THR A 126 10.62 -18.07 -27.43
CA THR A 126 11.77 -17.15 -27.56
C THR A 126 11.44 -15.86 -28.31
N ALA A 127 10.24 -15.77 -28.91
CA ALA A 127 9.88 -14.67 -29.83
C ALA A 127 9.89 -13.29 -29.14
N ASP A 128 9.47 -13.23 -27.88
CA ASP A 128 9.38 -11.97 -27.12
C ASP A 128 10.71 -11.55 -26.47
N ILE A 129 11.76 -12.36 -26.61
CA ILE A 129 13.05 -12.14 -25.96
C ILE A 129 14.03 -11.55 -26.97
N PRO A 130 14.65 -10.38 -26.70
CA PRO A 130 15.74 -9.89 -27.51
C PRO A 130 16.99 -10.75 -27.31
N TRP A 131 17.49 -11.33 -28.40
CA TRP A 131 18.72 -12.13 -28.42
C TRP A 131 19.93 -11.33 -28.92
N VAL A 132 21.07 -11.50 -28.25
CA VAL A 132 22.37 -10.92 -28.63
C VAL A 132 23.41 -12.04 -28.74
N ALA A 133 24.24 -12.02 -29.77
CA ALA A 133 25.33 -12.97 -29.98
C ALA A 133 26.67 -12.41 -29.52
N LEU A 134 27.45 -13.23 -28.80
CA LEU A 134 28.75 -12.89 -28.24
C LEU A 134 29.77 -14.00 -28.50
N ILE A 135 31.03 -13.61 -28.58
CA ILE A 135 32.15 -14.54 -28.54
C ILE A 135 32.61 -14.66 -27.08
N GLY A 136 32.91 -15.88 -26.64
CA GLY A 136 33.49 -16.09 -25.31
C GLY A 136 34.86 -15.40 -25.20
N GLN A 137 35.40 -15.19 -24.00
CA GLN A 137 36.81 -14.76 -23.85
C GLN A 137 37.76 -15.90 -24.28
N SER A 138 37.92 -16.13 -25.59
CA SER A 138 38.96 -16.98 -26.19
C SER A 138 40.12 -16.16 -26.77
N VAL A 139 40.06 -14.82 -26.72
CA VAL A 139 41.24 -13.98 -26.91
C VAL A 139 41.87 -13.67 -25.55
N SER A 140 43.01 -14.30 -25.31
CA SER A 140 43.89 -14.16 -24.16
C SER A 140 44.03 -12.71 -23.68
N ILE A 141 43.32 -12.35 -22.61
CA ILE A 141 43.66 -11.19 -21.76
C ILE A 141 45.02 -11.44 -21.03
N ALA A 142 45.63 -12.62 -21.21
CA ALA A 142 46.97 -12.91 -20.70
C ALA A 142 48.08 -12.10 -21.42
N SER A 143 47.85 -11.52 -22.60
CA SER A 143 48.83 -10.65 -23.27
C SER A 143 48.53 -9.15 -23.18
N ALA A 144 47.46 -8.75 -22.50
CA ALA A 144 47.18 -7.34 -22.20
C ALA A 144 47.85 -6.90 -20.88
N GLN A 145 49.14 -7.21 -20.73
CA GLN A 145 50.03 -6.39 -19.92
C GLN A 145 50.40 -5.16 -20.75
N SER A 146 49.44 -4.25 -20.95
CA SER A 146 49.68 -2.99 -21.63
C SER A 146 48.55 -2.04 -21.24
N GLY A 147 48.87 -1.06 -20.40
CA GLY A 147 47.95 -0.05 -19.89
C GLY A 147 47.52 0.97 -20.95
N SER A 148 46.82 0.51 -21.99
CA SER A 148 46.22 1.35 -23.01
C SER A 148 44.72 1.09 -23.11
N GLU A 149 43.92 2.15 -22.92
CA GLU A 149 42.46 2.16 -23.08
C GLU A 149 42.00 1.66 -24.47
N ASN A 150 42.88 1.76 -25.48
CA ASN A 150 42.62 1.30 -26.84
C ASN A 150 42.51 -0.23 -26.97
N SER A 151 43.00 -1.00 -25.99
CA SER A 151 43.02 -2.47 -26.07
C SER A 151 41.61 -3.10 -26.00
N LEU A 152 40.70 -2.52 -25.22
CA LEU A 152 39.36 -3.06 -25.03
C LEU A 152 38.43 -2.77 -26.21
N GLU A 153 38.44 -1.53 -26.71
CA GLU A 153 37.68 -1.17 -27.92
C GLU A 153 38.14 -1.97 -29.14
N THR A 154 39.45 -2.16 -29.29
CA THR A 154 40.01 -2.98 -30.37
C THR A 154 39.53 -4.43 -30.26
N ALA A 155 39.48 -4.98 -29.04
CA ALA A 155 38.96 -6.32 -28.81
C ALA A 155 37.46 -6.43 -29.14
N TRP A 156 36.65 -5.42 -28.80
CA TRP A 156 35.21 -5.41 -29.11
C TRP A 156 34.93 -5.26 -30.60
N ARG A 157 35.74 -4.47 -31.32
CA ARG A 157 35.67 -4.36 -32.78
C ARG A 157 36.07 -5.68 -33.46
N ALA A 158 37.15 -6.32 -32.99
CA ALA A 158 37.56 -7.63 -33.50
C ALA A 158 36.50 -8.72 -33.25
N GLU A 159 35.87 -8.72 -32.07
CA GLU A 159 34.73 -9.59 -31.77
C GLU A 159 33.57 -9.34 -32.75
N PHE A 160 33.21 -8.09 -32.97
CA PHE A 160 32.13 -7.72 -33.88
C PHE A 160 32.40 -8.19 -35.32
N GLU A 161 33.58 -7.94 -35.86
CA GLU A 161 33.93 -8.37 -37.23
C GLU A 161 33.97 -9.90 -37.36
N THR A 162 34.43 -10.60 -36.32
CA THR A 162 34.41 -12.07 -36.29
C THR A 162 32.98 -12.61 -36.30
N LEU A 163 32.09 -12.04 -35.46
CA LEU A 163 30.68 -12.40 -35.44
C LEU A 163 30.00 -12.12 -36.78
N LYS A 164 30.31 -10.99 -37.41
CA LYS A 164 29.78 -10.62 -38.72
C LYS A 164 30.21 -11.59 -39.82
N SER A 165 31.43 -12.10 -39.75
CA SER A 165 31.94 -13.13 -40.65
C SER A 165 31.24 -14.49 -40.46
N ILE A 166 31.01 -14.91 -39.21
CA ILE A 166 30.36 -16.20 -38.89
C ILE A 166 28.84 -16.15 -39.14
N LEU A 167 28.19 -15.02 -38.80
CA LEU A 167 26.74 -14.85 -38.82
C LEU A 167 26.32 -13.86 -39.91
N THR A 168 26.64 -14.16 -41.17
CA THR A 168 26.43 -13.28 -42.33
C THR A 168 24.99 -12.79 -42.53
N GLY A 169 23.99 -13.59 -42.12
CA GLY A 169 22.56 -13.23 -42.20
C GLY A 169 21.97 -12.56 -40.95
N ALA A 170 22.77 -12.35 -39.90
CA ALA A 170 22.28 -11.80 -38.64
C ALA A 170 22.25 -10.26 -38.63
N PRO A 171 21.27 -9.62 -37.96
CA PRO A 171 21.27 -8.18 -37.78
C PRO A 171 22.49 -7.71 -37.00
N GLN A 172 23.25 -6.76 -37.56
CA GLN A 172 24.46 -6.23 -36.92
C GLN A 172 24.18 -5.59 -35.55
N SER A 173 22.98 -5.03 -35.34
CA SER A 173 22.54 -4.46 -34.07
C SER A 173 22.38 -5.49 -32.94
N LYS A 174 22.57 -6.78 -33.21
CA LYS A 174 22.51 -7.89 -32.23
C LYS A 174 23.84 -8.61 -32.05
N LEU A 175 24.93 -8.08 -32.60
CA LEU A 175 26.25 -8.71 -32.58
C LEU A 175 27.21 -7.98 -31.64
N GLY A 176 27.87 -8.73 -30.77
CA GLY A 176 28.96 -8.26 -29.93
C GLY A 176 28.51 -7.50 -28.67
N ARG A 177 29.50 -7.07 -27.90
CA ARG A 177 29.27 -6.44 -26.58
C ARG A 177 28.60 -5.08 -26.66
N ILE A 178 28.82 -4.32 -27.72
CA ILE A 178 28.15 -3.03 -27.92
C ILE A 178 26.64 -3.25 -28.02
N ALA A 179 26.20 -4.22 -28.83
CA ALA A 179 24.81 -4.62 -28.93
C ALA A 179 24.23 -5.10 -27.59
N LEU A 180 25.03 -5.81 -26.77
CA LEU A 180 24.61 -6.20 -25.42
C LEU A 180 24.37 -4.99 -24.51
N VAL A 181 25.30 -4.03 -24.53
CA VAL A 181 25.19 -2.79 -23.72
C VAL A 181 23.94 -2.01 -24.15
N ASP A 182 23.70 -1.88 -25.46
CA ASP A 182 22.52 -1.21 -25.98
C ASP A 182 21.22 -1.94 -25.59
N ALA A 183 21.19 -3.26 -25.70
CA ALA A 183 20.04 -4.07 -25.27
C ALA A 183 19.75 -3.93 -23.78
N LEU A 184 20.79 -3.96 -22.94
CA LEU A 184 20.69 -3.74 -21.49
C LEU A 184 20.16 -2.33 -21.19
N ALA A 185 20.73 -1.29 -21.81
CA ALA A 185 20.32 0.09 -21.61
C ALA A 185 18.85 0.32 -22.02
N GLN A 186 18.42 -0.25 -23.16
CA GLN A 186 17.03 -0.20 -23.61
C GLN A 186 16.08 -0.89 -22.62
N GLN A 187 16.44 -2.07 -22.11
CA GLN A 187 15.62 -2.79 -21.14
C GLN A 187 15.53 -2.07 -19.79
N ILE A 188 16.64 -1.54 -19.28
CA ILE A 188 16.64 -0.70 -18.07
C ILE A 188 15.69 0.48 -18.26
N ARG A 189 15.80 1.20 -19.39
CA ARG A 189 14.93 2.34 -19.70
C ARG A 189 13.46 1.94 -19.79
N LYS A 190 13.15 0.82 -20.44
CA LYS A 190 11.78 0.28 -20.55
C LYS A 190 11.20 -0.05 -19.18
N ARG A 191 11.95 -0.75 -18.34
CA ARG A 191 11.52 -1.09 -16.98
C ARG A 191 11.36 0.13 -16.08
N MET A 192 12.27 1.11 -16.17
CA MET A 192 12.14 2.37 -15.43
C MET A 192 10.86 3.13 -15.78
N LYS A 193 10.50 3.20 -17.08
CA LYS A 193 9.26 3.88 -17.51
C LYS A 193 7.99 3.27 -16.91
N VAL A 194 7.97 1.94 -16.74
CA VAL A 194 6.82 1.25 -16.12
C VAL A 194 6.84 1.38 -14.60
N ARG A 195 8.02 1.30 -13.97
CA ARG A 195 8.12 1.27 -12.50
C ARG A 195 8.02 2.63 -11.83
N LEU A 196 8.54 3.69 -12.46
CA LEU A 196 8.62 5.00 -11.82
C LEU A 196 7.22 5.56 -11.44
N PRO A 197 6.19 5.48 -12.29
CA PRO A 197 4.84 5.90 -11.92
C PRO A 197 4.28 5.13 -10.71
N ASN A 198 4.45 3.81 -10.68
CA ASN A 198 3.98 2.97 -9.58
C ASN A 198 4.70 3.26 -8.25
N LEU A 199 6.00 3.59 -8.32
CA LEU A 199 6.75 4.04 -7.16
C LEU A 199 6.24 5.39 -6.66
N LEU A 200 5.98 6.34 -7.57
CA LEU A 200 5.44 7.65 -7.21
C LEU A 200 4.07 7.55 -6.55
N SER A 201 3.14 6.78 -7.13
CA SER A 201 1.82 6.57 -6.54
C SER A 201 1.91 5.86 -5.18
N GLY A 202 2.78 4.87 -5.05
CA GLY A 202 3.03 4.17 -3.78
C GLY A 202 3.59 5.10 -2.71
N LEU A 203 4.50 6.00 -3.06
CA LEU A 203 5.06 7.01 -2.14
C LEU A 203 4.01 8.06 -1.76
N GLN A 204 3.20 8.52 -2.70
CA GLN A 204 2.09 9.45 -2.42
C GLN A 204 1.07 8.83 -1.46
N GLY A 205 0.68 7.57 -1.68
CA GLY A 205 -0.21 6.86 -0.76
C GLY A 205 0.39 6.73 0.64
N LYS A 206 1.67 6.36 0.75
CA LYS A 206 2.38 6.33 2.05
C LYS A 206 2.47 7.71 2.70
N SER A 207 2.71 8.76 1.91
CA SER A 207 2.74 10.13 2.41
C SER A 207 1.40 10.55 2.97
N GLN A 208 0.30 10.19 2.32
CA GLN A 208 -1.05 10.48 2.81
C GLN A 208 -1.33 9.76 4.13
N ILE A 209 -1.01 8.47 4.24
CA ILE A 209 -1.17 7.69 5.47
C ILE A 209 -0.41 8.35 6.64
N VAL A 210 0.85 8.73 6.39
CA VAL A 210 1.67 9.40 7.41
C VAL A 210 1.09 10.77 7.77
N GLN A 211 0.55 11.50 6.80
CA GLN A 211 -0.09 12.79 7.05
C GLN A 211 -1.37 12.64 7.88
N ASP A 212 -2.22 11.66 7.58
CA ASP A 212 -3.44 11.36 8.34
C ASP A 212 -3.11 10.95 9.78
N GLU A 213 -2.05 10.14 9.95
CA GLU A 213 -1.55 9.78 11.27
C GLU A 213 -0.98 10.98 12.03
N LEU A 214 -0.26 11.88 11.35
CA LEU A 214 0.25 13.12 11.94
C LEU A 214 -0.89 14.02 12.42
N VAL A 215 -1.96 14.16 11.62
CA VAL A 215 -3.18 14.89 12.01
C VAL A 215 -3.80 14.27 13.26
N ARG A 216 -3.87 12.94 13.34
CA ARG A 216 -4.39 12.23 14.53
C ARG A 216 -3.53 12.45 15.77
N LEU A 217 -2.21 12.52 15.63
CA LEU A 217 -1.29 12.82 16.74
C LEU A 217 -1.34 14.31 17.15
N GLY A 218 -1.74 15.17 16.22
CA GLY A 218 -1.86 16.61 16.39
C GLY A 218 -0.52 17.32 16.54
N GLU A 219 -0.58 18.61 16.88
CA GLU A 219 0.59 19.47 16.92
C GLU A 219 1.54 19.17 18.09
N GLN A 220 2.77 19.69 17.98
CA GLN A 220 3.82 19.57 18.99
C GLN A 220 3.35 20.08 20.35
N MET A 221 3.67 19.33 21.40
CA MET A 221 3.34 19.74 22.77
C MET A 221 4.11 21.00 23.18
N VAL A 222 3.37 22.00 23.66
CA VAL A 222 3.95 23.22 24.22
C VAL A 222 4.17 23.04 25.73
N GLN A 223 5.33 23.47 26.23
CA GLN A 223 5.70 23.37 27.65
C GLN A 223 5.58 24.69 28.41
N SER A 224 5.38 25.81 27.72
CA SER A 224 5.17 27.11 28.38
C SER A 224 3.77 27.20 28.98
N ALA A 225 3.65 27.83 30.15
CA ALA A 225 2.35 28.00 30.81
C ALA A 225 1.35 28.78 29.94
N GLU A 226 1.81 29.76 29.16
CA GLU A 226 0.99 30.53 28.23
C GLU A 226 0.50 29.67 27.06
N GLY A 227 1.39 28.85 26.48
CA GLY A 227 1.02 27.96 25.38
C GLY A 227 0.05 26.86 25.81
N THR A 228 0.23 26.30 27.00
CA THR A 228 -0.73 25.31 27.56
C THR A 228 -2.11 25.92 27.76
N ARG A 229 -2.21 27.18 28.21
CA ARG A 229 -3.50 27.89 28.35
C ARG A 229 -4.15 28.14 26.99
N ALA A 230 -3.36 28.55 25.99
CA ALA A 230 -3.85 28.76 24.63
C ALA A 230 -4.44 27.47 24.04
N ILE A 231 -3.73 26.35 24.16
CA ILE A 231 -4.20 25.03 23.73
C ILE A 231 -5.47 24.63 24.48
N ALA A 232 -5.54 24.83 25.81
CA ALA A 232 -6.73 24.50 26.58
C ALA A 232 -7.96 25.30 26.11
N LEU A 233 -7.80 26.60 25.83
CA LEU A 233 -8.87 27.44 25.29
C LEU A 233 -9.33 26.99 23.90
N GLU A 234 -8.40 26.63 23.04
CA GLU A 234 -8.71 26.10 21.70
C GLU A 234 -9.51 24.79 21.78
N LEU A 235 -9.07 23.86 22.63
CA LEU A 235 -9.77 22.59 22.85
C LEU A 235 -11.17 22.80 23.46
N CYS A 236 -11.33 23.76 24.36
CA CYS A 236 -12.65 24.12 24.90
C CYS A 236 -13.57 24.68 23.81
N ARG A 237 -13.06 25.52 22.91
CA ARG A 237 -13.84 26.07 21.78
C ARG A 237 -14.24 24.98 20.80
N GLU A 238 -13.32 24.09 20.44
CA GLU A 238 -13.64 22.98 19.52
C GLU A 238 -14.68 22.03 20.14
N PHE A 239 -14.57 21.75 21.44
CA PHE A 239 -15.58 20.99 22.17
C PHE A 239 -16.94 21.70 22.18
N GLU A 240 -16.96 23.01 22.45
CA GLU A 240 -18.17 23.84 22.45
C GLU A 240 -18.85 23.80 21.08
N ASP A 241 -18.10 23.99 19.99
CA ASP A 241 -18.63 23.94 18.62
C ASP A 241 -19.28 22.58 18.32
N ARG A 242 -18.61 21.48 18.68
CA ARG A 242 -19.14 20.11 18.50
C ARG A 242 -20.37 19.84 19.36
N PHE A 243 -20.37 20.32 20.59
CA PHE A 243 -21.54 20.22 21.48
C PHE A 243 -22.73 21.00 20.92
N LEU A 244 -22.51 22.24 20.50
CA LEU A 244 -23.53 23.10 19.90
C LEU A 244 -24.07 22.53 18.60
N GLN A 245 -23.24 21.85 17.78
CA GLN A 245 -23.71 21.16 16.58
C GLN A 245 -24.80 20.14 16.93
N HIS A 246 -24.57 19.28 17.93
CA HIS A 246 -25.60 18.33 18.37
C HIS A 246 -26.91 19.02 18.81
N ILE A 247 -26.82 20.14 19.53
CA ILE A 247 -27.99 20.84 20.07
C ILE A 247 -28.75 21.62 18.99
N THR A 248 -28.04 22.30 18.08
CA THR A 248 -28.62 23.24 17.12
C THR A 248 -29.09 22.57 15.84
N THR A 249 -28.35 21.57 15.34
CA THR A 249 -28.69 20.88 14.08
C THR A 249 -29.49 19.60 14.31
N GLY A 250 -29.49 19.07 15.54
CA GLY A 250 -30.08 17.78 15.86
C GLY A 250 -29.25 16.58 15.37
N GLU A 251 -28.05 16.81 14.84
CA GLU A 251 -27.15 15.73 14.38
C GLU A 251 -26.69 14.81 15.54
N GLY A 252 -26.34 13.57 15.20
CA GLY A 252 -25.86 12.58 16.18
C GLY A 252 -26.93 12.19 17.20
N SER A 253 -26.73 12.52 18.48
CA SER A 253 -27.70 12.24 19.56
C SER A 253 -28.70 13.37 19.78
N GLY A 254 -28.55 14.52 19.10
CA GLY A 254 -29.40 15.70 19.28
C GLY A 254 -30.88 15.48 18.97
N TRP A 255 -31.19 14.72 17.91
CA TRP A 255 -32.57 14.39 17.54
C TRP A 255 -33.36 13.69 18.65
N LYS A 256 -32.69 13.01 19.60
CA LYS A 256 -33.37 12.37 20.74
C LYS A 256 -34.00 13.40 21.68
N ILE A 257 -33.42 14.60 21.79
CA ILE A 257 -34.02 15.71 22.55
C ILE A 257 -35.35 16.12 21.91
N VAL A 258 -35.34 16.29 20.58
CA VAL A 258 -36.54 16.60 19.80
C VAL A 258 -37.59 15.48 19.97
N ALA A 259 -37.17 14.22 19.87
CA ALA A 259 -38.06 13.07 20.07
C ALA A 259 -38.69 13.02 21.47
N SER A 260 -37.97 13.44 22.52
CA SER A 260 -38.52 13.54 23.87
C SER A 260 -39.60 14.62 23.98
N PHE A 261 -39.39 15.80 23.39
CA PHE A 261 -40.36 16.92 23.46
C PHE A 261 -41.54 16.81 22.48
N GLU A 262 -41.32 16.32 21.27
CA GLU A 262 -42.36 16.25 20.22
C GLU A 262 -43.02 14.88 20.13
N GLY A 263 -42.37 13.83 20.65
CA GLY A 263 -42.87 12.46 20.63
C GLY A 263 -43.29 11.97 22.01
N ASN A 264 -42.32 11.62 22.85
CA ASN A 264 -42.54 10.87 24.09
C ASN A 264 -43.43 11.63 25.08
N PHE A 265 -43.11 12.90 25.34
CA PHE A 265 -43.83 13.71 26.32
C PHE A 265 -45.30 13.95 25.92
N PRO A 266 -45.61 14.43 24.70
CA PRO A 266 -47.01 14.57 24.25
C PRO A 266 -47.78 13.25 24.29
N ASN A 267 -47.14 12.13 23.94
CA ASN A 267 -47.77 10.81 24.01
C ASN A 267 -48.11 10.41 25.45
N ARG A 268 -47.23 10.69 26.42
CA ARG A 268 -47.51 10.45 27.85
C ARG A 268 -48.63 11.35 28.36
N ILE A 269 -48.68 12.61 27.95
CA ILE A 269 -49.78 13.52 28.31
C ILE A 269 -51.12 13.02 27.76
N LYS A 270 -51.17 12.52 26.52
CA LYS A 270 -52.38 11.93 25.92
C LYS A 270 -52.86 10.65 26.61
N GLN A 271 -51.96 9.92 27.28
CA GLN A 271 -52.28 8.68 27.99
C GLN A 271 -52.76 8.93 29.43
N LEU A 272 -52.75 10.17 29.91
CA LEU A 272 -53.29 10.49 31.23
C LEU A 272 -54.78 10.11 31.29
N PRO A 273 -55.27 9.57 32.43
CA PRO A 273 -56.65 9.14 32.57
C PRO A 273 -57.60 10.33 32.80
N ILE A 274 -57.56 11.33 31.90
CA ILE A 274 -58.33 12.57 31.97
C ILE A 274 -59.82 12.29 31.92
N ASP A 275 -60.26 11.35 31.08
CA ASP A 275 -61.67 10.95 30.97
C ASP A 275 -62.22 10.38 32.29
N ARG A 276 -61.42 9.59 33.00
CA ARG A 276 -61.79 9.07 34.34
C ARG A 276 -61.79 10.19 35.38
N HIS A 277 -60.90 11.16 35.25
CA HIS A 277 -60.85 12.31 36.15
C HIS A 277 -62.09 13.22 35.99
N PHE A 278 -62.58 13.39 34.76
CA PHE A 278 -63.77 14.19 34.47
C PHE A 278 -65.08 13.39 34.38
N ASP A 279 -65.09 12.11 34.81
CA ASP A 279 -66.34 11.36 34.96
C ASP A 279 -67.33 12.09 35.88
N ILE A 280 -68.61 12.10 35.50
CA ILE A 280 -69.65 12.88 36.18
C ILE A 280 -69.76 12.56 37.68
N ASN A 281 -69.48 11.32 38.08
CA ASN A 281 -69.53 10.92 39.49
C ASN A 281 -68.32 11.44 40.26
N ASN A 282 -67.14 11.42 39.64
CA ASN A 282 -65.92 11.98 40.21
C ASN A 282 -66.01 13.51 40.34
N VAL A 283 -66.50 14.18 39.29
CA VAL A 283 -66.74 15.63 39.28
C VAL A 283 -67.69 16.05 40.40
N LYS A 284 -68.83 15.37 40.53
CA LYS A 284 -69.79 15.65 41.62
C LYS A 284 -69.15 15.50 43.00
N ARG A 285 -68.38 14.42 43.21
CA ARG A 285 -67.69 14.19 44.48
C ARG A 285 -66.69 15.29 44.79
N ILE A 286 -65.78 15.61 43.86
CA ILE A 286 -64.74 16.63 44.07
C ILE A 286 -65.34 18.02 44.29
N VAL A 287 -66.40 18.38 43.57
CA VAL A 287 -67.08 19.67 43.72
C VAL A 287 -67.79 19.77 45.07
N LEU A 288 -68.55 18.74 45.46
CA LEU A 288 -69.24 18.71 46.76
C LEU A 288 -68.24 18.72 47.93
N GLU A 289 -67.10 18.04 47.80
CA GLU A 289 -66.03 18.05 48.80
C GLU A 289 -65.37 19.43 48.95
N ALA A 290 -65.18 20.17 47.86
CA ALA A 290 -64.46 21.44 47.87
C ALA A 290 -65.34 22.66 48.18
N ASP A 291 -66.56 22.71 47.65
CA ASP A 291 -67.49 23.85 47.82
C ASP A 291 -68.57 23.60 48.89
N GLY A 292 -68.80 22.35 49.29
CA GLY A 292 -69.91 21.98 50.16
C GLY A 292 -71.28 22.11 49.47
N TYR A 293 -72.36 22.14 50.25
CA TYR A 293 -73.70 22.37 49.72
C TYR A 293 -73.91 23.86 49.38
N GLN A 294 -74.04 24.18 48.10
CA GLN A 294 -74.33 25.54 47.62
C GLN A 294 -75.68 25.59 46.86
N PRO A 295 -76.56 26.58 47.12
CA PRO A 295 -77.79 26.77 46.36
C PRO A 295 -77.50 27.21 44.90
N TYR A 296 -78.39 26.82 43.98
CA TYR A 296 -78.22 26.80 42.50
C TYR A 296 -77.92 28.13 41.78
N LEU A 297 -77.55 29.20 42.47
CA LEU A 297 -77.32 30.54 41.90
C LEU A 297 -75.85 30.95 41.78
N ILE A 298 -74.89 30.13 42.25
CA ILE A 298 -73.46 30.46 42.25
C ILE A 298 -72.65 29.31 41.64
N SER A 299 -71.66 29.65 40.81
CA SER A 299 -70.74 28.67 40.19
C SER A 299 -69.77 28.07 41.23
N PRO A 300 -69.52 26.74 41.22
CA PRO A 300 -68.64 26.07 42.18
C PRO A 300 -67.15 26.31 41.85
N GLU A 301 -66.65 27.50 42.18
CA GLU A 301 -65.29 27.90 41.83
C GLU A 301 -64.21 27.05 42.51
N LYS A 302 -64.38 26.63 43.78
CA LYS A 302 -63.34 25.86 44.47
C LYS A 302 -63.27 24.43 43.94
N GLY A 303 -64.41 23.84 43.62
CA GLY A 303 -64.54 22.54 42.97
C GLY A 303 -63.86 22.52 41.61
N LEU A 304 -64.13 23.53 40.77
CA LEU A 304 -63.46 23.68 39.47
C LEU A 304 -61.94 23.84 39.62
N ARG A 305 -61.48 24.66 40.58
CA ARG A 305 -60.03 24.80 40.87
C ARG A 305 -59.42 23.48 41.35
N SER A 306 -60.14 22.71 42.19
CA SER A 306 -59.69 21.41 42.68
C SER A 306 -59.58 20.38 41.55
N LEU A 307 -60.55 20.36 40.63
CA LEU A 307 -60.52 19.51 39.43
C LEU A 307 -59.31 19.82 38.55
N ILE A 308 -59.08 21.10 38.26
CA ILE A 308 -57.91 21.55 37.47
C ILE A 308 -56.62 21.16 38.18
N LYS A 309 -56.54 21.37 39.51
CA LYS A 309 -55.37 20.98 40.30
C LYS A 309 -55.08 19.48 40.19
N GLY A 310 -56.11 18.63 40.23
CA GLY A 310 -55.95 17.18 40.06
C GLY A 310 -55.32 16.80 38.71
N VAL A 311 -55.74 17.43 37.63
CA VAL A 311 -55.14 17.20 36.29
C VAL A 311 -53.69 17.69 36.25
N LEU A 312 -53.41 18.86 36.83
CA LEU A 312 -52.05 19.40 36.90
C LEU A 312 -51.11 18.51 37.71
N GLU A 313 -51.59 17.89 38.80
CA GLU A 313 -50.81 16.90 39.57
C GLU A 313 -50.48 15.66 38.73
N LEU A 314 -51.42 15.14 37.94
CA LEU A 314 -51.18 14.01 37.04
C LEU A 314 -50.16 14.33 35.94
N ALA A 315 -50.08 15.58 35.49
CA ALA A 315 -49.14 16.02 34.46
C ALA A 315 -47.69 16.16 34.97
N LYS A 316 -47.45 16.20 36.29
CA LYS A 316 -46.10 16.36 36.86
C LYS A 316 -45.17 15.20 36.53
N GLU A 317 -45.67 13.97 36.63
CA GLU A 317 -44.84 12.78 36.42
C GLU A 317 -44.36 12.66 34.95
N PRO A 318 -45.24 12.78 33.92
CA PRO A 318 -44.79 12.88 32.53
C PRO A 318 -43.74 13.98 32.29
N ALA A 319 -43.89 15.15 32.93
CA ALA A 319 -42.94 16.26 32.79
C ALA A 319 -41.59 15.93 33.41
N ARG A 320 -41.59 15.33 34.61
CA ARG A 320 -40.37 14.89 35.29
C ARG A 320 -39.60 13.86 34.46
N LEU A 321 -40.30 12.85 33.94
CA LEU A 321 -39.67 11.85 33.09
C LEU A 321 -39.10 12.43 31.79
N CYS A 322 -39.74 13.46 31.21
CA CYS A 322 -39.19 14.18 30.05
C CYS A 322 -37.87 14.87 30.40
N VAL A 323 -37.79 15.51 31.57
CA VAL A 323 -36.56 16.16 32.06
C VAL A 323 -35.46 15.11 32.26
N ASP A 324 -35.77 13.97 32.88
CA ASP A 324 -34.81 12.90 33.13
C ASP A 324 -34.29 12.28 31.82
N GLU A 325 -35.15 12.11 30.81
CA GLU A 325 -34.75 11.64 29.48
C GLU A 325 -33.80 12.63 28.80
N VAL A 326 -34.15 13.91 28.76
CA VAL A 326 -33.33 14.95 28.12
C VAL A 326 -31.99 15.06 28.85
N HIS A 327 -31.98 15.02 30.19
CA HIS A 327 -30.75 15.03 30.98
C HIS A 327 -29.80 13.88 30.59
N ARG A 328 -30.33 12.66 30.43
CA ARG A 328 -29.53 11.51 29.98
C ARG A 328 -28.97 11.72 28.57
N VAL A 329 -29.78 12.24 27.65
CA VAL A 329 -29.33 12.54 26.29
C VAL A 329 -28.24 13.61 26.28
N LEU A 330 -28.34 14.63 27.13
CA LEU A 330 -27.30 15.67 27.26
C LEU A 330 -25.97 15.09 27.76
N ILE A 331 -26.00 14.17 28.73
CA ILE A 331 -24.79 13.46 29.19
C ILE A 331 -24.15 12.68 28.03
N ASP A 332 -24.96 11.97 27.24
CA ASP A 332 -24.47 11.23 26.07
C ASP A 332 -23.85 12.17 25.03
N ILE A 333 -24.45 13.35 24.80
CA ILE A 333 -23.93 14.38 23.89
C ILE A 333 -22.59 14.93 24.39
N VAL A 334 -22.45 15.21 25.68
CA VAL A 334 -21.16 15.67 26.25
C VAL A 334 -20.06 14.64 25.99
N SER A 335 -20.33 13.35 26.25
CA SER A 335 -19.38 12.28 25.94
C SER A 335 -19.08 12.18 24.44
N ALA A 336 -20.09 12.28 23.57
CA ALA A 336 -19.91 12.24 22.13
C ALA A 336 -19.06 13.41 21.61
N ALA A 337 -19.33 14.64 22.06
CA ALA A 337 -18.57 15.83 21.69
C ALA A 337 -17.11 15.76 22.17
N ALA A 338 -16.88 15.31 23.41
CA ALA A 338 -15.53 15.12 23.94
C ALA A 338 -14.74 14.03 23.21
N ASN A 339 -15.41 12.98 22.71
CA ASN A 339 -14.79 11.93 21.90
C ASN A 339 -14.52 12.37 20.46
N ALA A 340 -15.39 13.22 19.90
CA ALA A 340 -15.24 13.74 18.55
C ALA A 340 -14.17 14.84 18.46
N THR A 341 -13.77 15.45 19.58
CA THR A 341 -12.70 16.46 19.66
C THR A 341 -11.32 15.76 19.66
N PRO A 342 -10.58 15.73 18.53
CA PRO A 342 -9.39 14.88 18.38
C PRO A 342 -8.30 15.26 19.40
N GLY A 343 -8.14 16.56 19.65
CA GLY A 343 -7.13 17.08 20.56
C GLY A 343 -7.35 16.72 22.03
N LEU A 344 -8.59 16.51 22.47
CA LEU A 344 -8.91 16.14 23.86
C LEU A 344 -8.43 14.74 24.22
N GLY A 345 -8.36 13.82 23.25
CA GLY A 345 -7.84 12.46 23.47
C GLY A 345 -6.40 12.44 23.99
N ARG A 346 -5.62 13.49 23.71
CA ARG A 346 -4.22 13.65 24.15
C ARG A 346 -4.10 14.04 25.63
N TYR A 347 -5.18 14.49 26.25
CA TYR A 347 -5.21 14.95 27.64
C TYR A 347 -6.31 14.24 28.45
N PRO A 348 -6.16 12.94 28.78
CA PRO A 348 -7.19 12.17 29.48
C PRO A 348 -7.68 12.74 30.83
N PRO A 349 -6.85 13.43 31.64
CA PRO A 349 -7.33 14.12 32.84
C PRO A 349 -8.17 15.37 32.54
N PHE A 350 -7.93 16.05 31.42
CA PHE A 350 -8.67 17.24 31.00
C PHE A 350 -9.97 16.89 30.27
N LYS A 351 -9.98 15.76 29.57
CA LYS A 351 -11.16 15.22 28.87
C LYS A 351 -12.23 14.64 29.81
N ARG A 352 -11.81 14.08 30.95
CA ARG A 352 -12.71 13.57 31.99
C ARG A 352 -13.33 14.72 32.75
#